data_AF-A0A3N1APP2-F1
#
_entry.id   AF-A0A3N1APP2-F1
#
_cell.length_a   1.000
_cell.length_b   1.000
_cell.length_c   1.000
_cell.angle_alpha   90.00
_cell.angle_beta   90.00
_cell.angle_gamma   90.00
#
_symmetry.space_group_name_H-M   'P 1'
#
loop_
_entity.id
_entity.type
_entity.pdbx_description
1 polymer ?
#
loop_
_entity_poly.entity_id
_entity_poly.type
_entity_poly.pdbx_seq_one_letter_code
_entity_poly.pdbx_strand_id
1 'polypeptide(L)' 'MTTEPMWRTSRRSNASGGNCVEVADNLPGRVLVRDSKDRTGGTLAFDPPAWSAFVATVKR' A
#
# COMPACT_ATOMS: atom_id res chain seq x y z
N MET A 1 5.56 -18.05 -4.06
CA MET A 1 5.70 -16.86 -3.19
C MET A 1 6.63 -15.92 -3.91
N THR A 2 6.13 -14.82 -4.45
CA THR A 2 6.95 -13.88 -5.21
C THR A 2 7.65 -12.96 -4.23
N THR A 3 8.96 -12.79 -4.38
CA THR A 3 9.76 -11.89 -3.54
C THR A 3 9.70 -10.44 -4.03
N GLU A 4 9.08 -10.22 -5.19
CA GLU A 4 8.90 -8.91 -5.81
C GLU A 4 7.52 -8.32 -5.48
N PRO A 5 7.45 -7.03 -5.06
CA PRO A 5 6.20 -6.38 -4.76
C PRO A 5 5.38 -6.12 -6.03
N MET A 6 4.14 -6.64 -6.05
CA MET A 6 3.14 -6.34 -7.06
C MET A 6 2.28 -5.17 -6.60
N TRP A 7 2.65 -3.97 -7.04
CA TRP A 7 1.99 -2.73 -6.64
C TRP A 7 0.59 -2.59 -7.24
N ARG A 8 -0.40 -2.34 -6.37
CA ARG A 8 -1.77 -2.03 -6.74
C ARG A 8 -2.14 -0.63 -6.25
N THR A 9 -2.64 0.20 -7.16
CA THR A 9 -3.10 1.54 -6.84
C THR A 9 -4.45 1.50 -6.12
N SER A 10 -4.60 2.27 -5.04
CA SER A 10 -5.86 2.34 -4.30
C SER A 10 -6.95 3.06 -5.11
N ARG A 11 -8.14 2.45 -5.19
CA ARG A 11 -9.34 2.99 -5.85
C ARG A 11 -9.94 4.23 -5.17
N ARG A 12 -9.53 4.54 -3.93
CA ARG A 12 -9.97 5.74 -3.20
C ARG A 12 -9.17 6.99 -3.60
N SER A 13 -8.16 6.84 -4.45
CA SER A 13 -7.44 7.95 -5.07
C SER A 13 -8.33 8.56 -6.17
N ASN A 14 -8.81 9.78 -5.95
CA ASN A 14 -9.80 10.43 -6.81
C ASN A 14 -9.28 10.65 -8.25
N ALA A 15 -10.18 10.62 -9.24
CA ALA A 15 -9.86 10.67 -10.67
C ALA A 15 -9.29 12.00 -11.18
N SER A 16 -9.23 13.06 -10.36
CA SER A 16 -8.78 14.40 -10.76
C SER A 16 -7.26 14.63 -10.59
N GLY A 17 -6.42 13.63 -10.86
CA GLY A 17 -4.97 13.87 -11.04
C GLY A 17 -4.06 13.50 -9.85
N GLY A 18 -4.31 12.38 -9.20
CA GLY A 18 -3.32 11.85 -8.27
C GLY A 18 -3.69 10.52 -7.67
N ASN A 19 -3.26 9.44 -8.30
CA ASN A 19 -2.95 8.23 -7.56
C ASN A 19 -1.87 8.61 -6.54
N CYS A 20 -2.15 8.55 -5.24
CA CYS A 20 -1.19 8.93 -4.18
C CYS A 20 -0.75 7.75 -3.32
N VAL A 21 -1.31 6.55 -3.51
CA VAL A 21 -0.94 5.37 -2.71
C VAL A 21 -0.96 4.10 -3.56
N GLU A 22 0.15 3.38 -3.53
CA GLU A 22 0.32 2.02 -4.04
C GLU A 22 0.54 1.06 -2.87
N VAL A 23 -0.07 -0.13 -2.95
CA VAL A 23 0.03 -1.19 -1.93
C VAL A 23 0.48 -2.49 -2.59
N ALA A 24 1.43 -3.19 -1.99
CA ALA A 24 1.83 -4.55 -2.36
C ALA A 24 1.64 -5.49 -1.17
N ASP A 25 0.66 -6.39 -1.28
CA ASP A 25 0.26 -7.37 -0.26
C ASP A 25 0.55 -8.83 -0.68
N ASN A 26 1.27 -9.02 -1.78
CA ASN A 26 1.65 -10.33 -2.31
C ASN A 26 2.93 -10.91 -1.68
N LEU A 27 3.59 -10.14 -0.80
CA LEU A 27 4.85 -10.51 -0.19
C LEU A 27 4.63 -11.36 1.07
N PRO A 28 5.45 -12.40 1.30
CA PRO A 28 5.33 -13.22 2.51
C PRO A 28 5.71 -12.40 3.74
N GLY A 29 4.77 -12.30 4.69
CA GLY A 29 4.99 -11.69 6.00
C GLY A 29 5.04 -10.17 6.02
N ARG A 30 4.74 -9.47 4.90
CA ARG A 30 4.80 -8.01 4.85
C ARG A 30 3.78 -7.44 3.88
N VAL A 31 3.26 -6.27 4.20
CA VAL A 31 2.52 -5.40 3.28
C VAL A 31 3.33 -4.12 3.11
N LEU A 32 3.59 -3.76 1.85
CA LEU A 32 4.31 -2.54 1.53
C LEU A 32 3.33 -1.46 1.06
N VAL A 33 3.57 -0.23 1.49
CA VAL A 33 2.79 0.95 1.10
C VAL A 33 3.74 2.07 0.73
N ARG A 34 3.48 2.74 -0.38
CA ARG A 34 4.26 3.92 -0.79
C ARG A 34 3.40 4.97 -1.47
N ASP A 35 3.92 6.18 -1.51
CA ASP A 35 3.36 7.24 -2.34
C ASP A 35 3.77 7.02 -3.81
N SER A 36 2.79 6.96 -4.70
CA SER A 36 3.06 6.86 -6.14
C SER A 36 3.64 8.14 -6.73
N LYS A 37 3.44 9.30 -6.08
CA LYS A 37 3.99 10.61 -6.49
C LYS A 37 5.40 10.85 -5.98
N ASP A 38 5.76 10.26 -4.85
CA ASP A 38 7.11 10.30 -4.29
C ASP A 38 7.65 8.88 -4.05
N ARG A 39 8.11 8.24 -5.13
CA ARG A 39 8.71 6.91 -5.06
C ARG A 39 10.06 6.90 -4.34
N THR A 40 10.67 8.07 -4.17
CA THR A 40 11.97 8.25 -3.50
C THR A 40 11.83 8.51 -2.01
N GLY A 41 10.66 8.96 -1.55
CA GLY A 41 10.33 9.24 -0.15
C GLY A 41 10.30 8.01 0.76
N GLY A 42 10.41 6.82 0.19
CA GLY A 42 10.52 5.55 0.92
C GLY A 42 9.27 4.67 0.83
N THR A 43 9.36 3.51 1.47
CA THR A 43 8.27 2.52 1.50
C THR A 43 8.02 2.11 2.94
N LEU A 44 6.77 2.23 3.36
CA LEU A 44 6.31 1.74 4.66
C LEU A 44 6.08 0.23 4.57
N ALA A 45 6.55 -0.51 5.58
CA ALA A 45 6.37 -1.94 5.69
C ALA A 45 5.58 -2.28 6.95
N PHE A 46 4.54 -3.09 6.79
CA PHE A 46 3.66 -3.52 7.87
C PHE A 46 3.60 -5.04 7.95
N ASP A 47 3.41 -5.58 9.16
CA ASP A 47 2.96 -6.96 9.29
C ASP A 47 1.51 -7.11 8.77
N PRO A 48 1.16 -8.21 8.09
CA PRO A 48 -0.19 -8.43 7.57
C PRO A 48 -1.35 -8.25 8.57
N PRO A 49 -1.27 -8.74 9.83
CA PRO A 49 -2.33 -8.49 10.81
C PRO A 49 -2.44 -7.01 11.20
N ALA A 50 -1.32 -6.30 11.33
CA ALA A 50 -1.30 -4.89 11.66
C ALA A 50 -1.90 -4.04 10.53
N TRP A 51 -1.57 -4.35 9.28
CA TRP A 51 -2.17 -3.72 8.10
C TRP A 51 -3.69 -3.90 8.07
N SER A 52 -4.17 -5.12 8.32
CA SER A 52 -5.60 -5.43 8.32
C SER A 52 -6.35 -4.66 9.41
N ALA A 53 -5.77 -4.60 10.62
CA ALA A 53 -6.33 -3.82 11.74
C ALA A 53 -6.36 -2.32 11.42
N PHE A 54 -5.27 -1.77 10.88
CA PHE A 54 -5.20 -0.37 10.46
C PHE A 54 -6.27 -0.03 9.43
N VAL A 55 -6.40 -0.83 8.37
CA VAL A 55 -7.41 -0.60 7.33
C VAL A 55 -8.83 -0.69 7.90
N ALA A 56 -9.08 -1.61 8.84
CA ALA A 56 -10.38 -1.74 9.48
C ALA A 56 -10.74 -0.53 10.36
N THR A 57 -9.76 0.10 11.02
CA THR A 57 -10.02 1.27 11.88
C THR A 57 -10.17 2.58 11.09
N VAL A 58 -9.47 2.74 9.98
CA VAL A 58 -9.52 3.98 9.18
C VAL A 58 -10.58 3.98 8.09
N LYS A 59 -11.19 2.82 7.78
CA LYS A 59 -12.35 2.73 6.90
C LYS A 59 -13.58 3.37 7.57
N ARG A 60 -13.83 4.64 7.25
CA ARG A 60 -15.11 5.33 7.45
C ARG A 60 -15.81 5.56 6.12
#